data_AF-A0A3C0B445-F1
#
_entry.id   AF-A0A3C0B445-F1
#
_cell.length_a   1.000
_cell.length_b   1.000
_cell.length_c   1.000
_cell.angle_alpha   90.00
_cell.angle_beta   90.00
_cell.angle_gamma   90.00
#
_symmetry.space_group_name_H-M   'P 1'
#
loop_
_entity.id
_entity.type
_entity.pdbx_description
1 polymer ?
#
loop_
_entity_poly.entity_id
_entity_poly.type
_entity_poly.pdbx_seq_one_letter_code
_entity_poly.pdbx_strand_id
1 'polypeptide(L)'
;MKPVKSFIPASRWLLRISLLAYLLLQHGNTLLALQYQTQPFYIALAFILFGILLFAGGFTSKPSLTVVSALLLSVLFIYYLYLGFVPKVTLPQVLNLLLLAVCLNFMASGNK
;
A
#
# COMPACT_ATOMS: atom_id res chain seq x y z
N MET A 1 -9.64 24.40 20.73
CA MET A 1 -9.71 24.66 19.27
C MET A 1 -10.54 23.56 18.62
N LYS A 2 -11.33 23.84 17.58
CA LYS A 2 -12.11 22.81 16.85
C LYS A 2 -11.21 22.11 15.81
N PRO A 3 -11.31 20.79 15.61
CA PRO A 3 -10.51 20.08 14.62
C PRO A 3 -10.86 20.52 13.19
N VAL A 4 -9.84 20.65 12.34
CA VAL A 4 -9.99 21.08 10.94
C VAL A 4 -10.37 19.89 10.05
N LYS A 5 -11.63 19.44 10.18
CA LYS A 5 -12.15 18.24 9.50
C LYS A 5 -12.10 18.31 7.96
N SER A 6 -11.97 19.51 7.39
CA SER A 6 -11.82 19.72 5.93
C SER A 6 -10.54 19.10 5.35
N PHE A 7 -9.52 18.80 6.15
CA PHE A 7 -8.30 18.15 5.68
C PHE A 7 -8.37 16.63 5.60
N ILE A 8 -9.44 15.98 6.08
CA ILE A 8 -9.56 14.52 6.04
C ILE A 8 -9.51 13.98 4.59
N PRO A 9 -10.25 14.55 3.61
CA PRO A 9 -10.15 14.10 2.22
C PRO A 9 -8.75 14.29 1.63
N ALA A 10 -8.11 15.43 1.92
CA ALA A 10 -6.77 15.74 1.44
C ALA A 10 -5.74 14.75 2.00
N SER A 11 -5.79 14.48 3.30
CA SER A 11 -4.91 13.50 3.97
C SER A 11 -5.03 12.11 3.35
N ARG A 12 -6.26 11.64 3.05
CA ARG A 12 -6.44 10.34 2.40
C ARG A 12 -5.88 10.29 0.98
N TRP A 13 -6.03 11.36 0.21
CA TRP A 13 -5.43 11.41 -1.12
C TRP A 13 -3.90 11.38 -1.04
N LEU A 14 -3.31 12.11 -0.09
CA LEU A 14 -1.88 12.05 0.16
C LEU A 14 -1.44 10.63 0.54
N LEU A 15 -2.15 9.94 1.44
CA LEU A 15 -1.83 8.55 1.78
C LEU A 15 -1.89 7.60 0.58
N ARG A 16 -2.89 7.74 -0.31
CA ARG A 16 -2.97 6.94 -1.55
C ARG A 16 -1.79 7.22 -2.47
N ILE A 17 -1.48 8.50 -2.72
CA ILE A 17 -0.41 8.92 -3.61
C ILE A 17 0.95 8.46 -3.05
N SER A 18 1.21 8.68 -1.76
CA SER A 18 2.45 8.27 -1.11
C SER A 18 2.64 6.76 -1.15
N LEU A 19 1.58 5.98 -0.89
CA LEU A 19 1.65 4.52 -0.98
C LEU A 19 1.93 4.07 -2.42
N LEU A 20 1.19 4.59 -3.41
CA LEU A 20 1.41 4.23 -4.81
C LEU A 20 2.83 4.60 -5.28
N ALA A 21 3.28 5.82 -4.98
CA ALA A 21 4.62 6.29 -5.33
C ALA A 21 5.71 5.41 -4.70
N TYR A 22 5.57 5.04 -3.42
CA TYR A 22 6.50 4.13 -2.76
C TYR A 22 6.55 2.77 -3.47
N LEU A 23 5.40 2.18 -3.79
CA LEU A 23 5.34 0.88 -4.45
C LEU A 23 5.97 0.92 -5.85
N LEU A 24 5.75 1.99 -6.61
CA LEU A 24 6.37 2.17 -7.93
C LEU A 24 7.89 2.31 -7.83
N LEU A 25 8.39 3.08 -6.86
CA LEU A 25 9.84 3.22 -6.64
C LEU A 25 10.48 1.91 -6.17
N GLN A 26 9.82 1.18 -5.27
CA GLN A 26 10.38 -0.03 -4.67
C GLN A 26 10.33 -1.25 -5.60
N HIS A 27 9.27 -1.38 -6.41
CA HIS A 27 9.00 -2.58 -7.21
C HIS A 27 9.05 -2.35 -8.73
N GLY A 28 9.13 -1.09 -9.19
CA GLY A 28 9.10 -0.75 -10.61
C GLY A 28 10.26 -1.36 -11.39
N ASN A 29 11.48 -1.30 -10.85
CA ASN A 29 12.65 -1.90 -11.49
C ASN A 29 12.53 -3.43 -11.61
N THR A 30 11.92 -4.10 -10.62
CA THR A 30 11.68 -5.54 -10.66
C THR A 30 10.71 -5.92 -11.78
N LEU A 31 9.68 -5.10 -12.03
CA LEU A 31 8.77 -5.32 -13.15
C LEU A 31 9.43 -5.04 -14.51
N LEU A 32 10.20 -3.96 -14.62
CA LEU A 32 10.91 -3.61 -15.85
C LEU A 32 11.99 -4.62 -16.24
N ALA A 33 12.53 -5.35 -15.26
CA ALA A 33 13.46 -6.46 -15.52
C ALA A 33 12.80 -7.65 -16.23
N LEU A 34 11.46 -7.73 -16.27
CA LEU A 34 10.68 -8.75 -16.99
C LEU A 34 11.07 -10.21 -16.68
N GLN A 35 11.52 -10.48 -15.45
CA GLN A 35 11.90 -11.82 -15.00
C GLN A 35 10.67 -12.64 -14.56
N TYR A 36 9.76 -12.92 -15.50
CA TYR A 36 8.46 -13.56 -15.27
C TYR A 36 8.52 -14.99 -14.68
N GLN A 37 9.69 -15.60 -14.60
CA GLN A 37 9.87 -16.93 -14.01
C GLN A 37 10.20 -16.87 -12.52
N THR A 38 10.36 -15.67 -11.96
CA THR A 38 10.87 -15.48 -10.59
C THR A 38 9.77 -15.08 -9.63
N GLN A 39 9.82 -15.59 -8.40
CA GLN A 39 8.88 -15.21 -7.34
C GLN A 39 8.84 -13.69 -7.06
N PRO A 40 9.97 -12.96 -7.01
CA PRO A 40 9.97 -11.51 -6.78
C PRO A 40 9.18 -10.73 -7.83
N PHE A 41 9.15 -11.18 -9.09
CA PHE A 41 8.38 -10.54 -10.15
C PHE A 41 6.87 -10.56 -9.86
N TYR A 42 6.32 -11.71 -9.47
CA TYR A 42 4.89 -11.83 -9.17
C TYR A 42 4.49 -11.05 -7.91
N ILE A 43 5.38 -10.99 -6.90
CA ILE A 43 5.12 -10.19 -5.71
C ILE A 43 5.15 -8.69 -6.03
N ALA A 44 6.15 -8.24 -6.81
CA ALA A 44 6.24 -6.86 -7.29
C ALA A 44 5.00 -6.47 -8.12
N LEU A 45 4.55 -7.37 -9.00
CA LEU A 45 3.33 -7.19 -9.79
C LEU A 45 2.10 -7.05 -8.89
N ALA A 46 1.94 -7.91 -7.88
CA ALA A 46 0.82 -7.85 -6.95
C ALA A 46 0.79 -6.53 -6.18
N PHE A 47 1.94 -6.09 -5.65
CA PHE A 47 2.05 -4.79 -4.98
C PHE A 47 1.62 -3.64 -5.88
N ILE A 48 2.16 -3.56 -7.10
CA ILE A 48 1.85 -2.46 -8.03
C ILE A 48 0.40 -2.52 -8.49
N LEU A 49 -0.12 -3.71 -8.82
CA LEU A 49 -1.51 -3.89 -9.23
C LEU A 49 -2.48 -3.42 -8.13
N PHE A 50 -2.32 -3.90 -6.90
CA PHE A 50 -3.22 -3.51 -5.81
C PHE A 50 -2.99 -2.07 -5.34
N GLY A 51 -1.77 -1.53 -5.48
CA GLY A 51 -1.49 -0.11 -5.28
C GLY A 51 -2.29 0.77 -6.26
N ILE A 52 -2.29 0.41 -7.54
CA ILE A 52 -3.06 1.11 -8.58
C ILE A 52 -4.57 0.98 -8.31
N LEU A 53 -5.04 -0.22 -7.93
CA LEU A 53 -6.46 -0.42 -7.61
C LEU A 53 -6.90 0.36 -6.36
N LEU A 54 -6.06 0.46 -5.33
CA LEU A 54 -6.32 1.29 -4.14
C LEU A 54 -6.43 2.78 -4.51
N PHE A 55 -5.54 3.24 -5.40
CA PHE A 55 -5.56 4.60 -5.92
C PHE A 55 -6.81 4.86 -6.76
N ALA A 56 -7.13 3.97 -7.70
CA ALA A 56 -8.32 4.04 -8.55
C ALA A 56 -9.62 3.98 -7.72
N GLY A 57 -9.64 3.19 -6.65
CA GLY A 57 -10.76 3.10 -5.70
C GLY A 57 -11.08 4.42 -5.00
N GLY A 58 -10.14 5.37 -4.95
CA GLY A 58 -10.38 6.73 -4.45
C GLY A 58 -11.33 7.56 -5.32
N PHE A 59 -11.46 7.23 -6.61
CA PHE A 59 -12.39 7.90 -7.53
C PHE A 59 -13.78 7.27 -7.57
N THR A 60 -13.99 6.13 -6.91
CA THR A 60 -15.26 5.40 -6.96
C THR A 60 -16.14 5.70 -5.75
N SER A 61 -17.46 5.68 -5.95
CA SER A 61 -18.42 5.86 -4.85
C SER A 61 -18.53 4.61 -3.96
N LYS A 62 -18.15 3.44 -4.47
CA LYS A 62 -18.24 2.14 -3.77
C LYS A 62 -16.92 1.85 -3.05
N PRO A 63 -16.92 1.67 -1.71
CA PRO A 63 -15.70 1.44 -0.95
C PRO A 63 -15.09 0.05 -1.17
N SER A 64 -15.80 -0.88 -1.81
CA SER A 64 -15.38 -2.27 -1.97
C SER A 64 -14.00 -2.41 -2.62
N LEU A 65 -13.72 -1.63 -3.68
CA LEU A 65 -12.43 -1.70 -4.37
C LEU A 65 -11.27 -1.27 -3.46
N THR A 66 -11.46 -0.18 -2.70
CA THR A 66 -10.49 0.32 -1.73
C THR A 66 -10.24 -0.69 -0.63
N VAL A 67 -11.30 -1.26 -0.05
CA VAL A 67 -11.20 -2.22 1.06
C VAL A 67 -10.49 -3.51 0.61
N VAL A 68 -10.87 -4.08 -0.53
CA VAL A 68 -10.26 -5.31 -1.05
C VAL A 68 -8.80 -5.08 -1.42
N SER A 69 -8.48 -3.96 -2.09
CA SER A 69 -7.09 -3.63 -2.44
C SER A 69 -6.25 -3.41 -1.19
N ALA A 70 -6.79 -2.72 -0.19
CA ALA A 70 -6.12 -2.48 1.09
C ALA A 70 -5.90 -3.77 1.88
N LEU A 71 -6.86 -4.69 1.88
CA LEU A 71 -6.74 -6.00 2.51
C LEU A 71 -5.57 -6.80 1.89
N LEU A 72 -5.54 -6.89 0.56
CA LEU A 72 -4.51 -7.65 -0.15
C LEU A 72 -3.12 -7.02 0.02
N LEU A 73 -3.01 -5.70 -0.03
CA LEU A 73 -1.76 -4.99 0.30
C LEU A 73 -1.33 -5.23 1.76
N SER A 74 -2.27 -5.27 2.70
CA SER A 74 -1.94 -5.55 4.11
C SER A 74 -1.29 -6.93 4.25
N VAL A 75 -1.84 -7.95 3.59
CA VAL A 75 -1.26 -9.30 3.57
C VAL A 75 0.14 -9.29 2.97
N LEU A 76 0.35 -8.57 1.86
CA LEU A 76 1.68 -8.47 1.22
C LEU A 76 2.71 -7.77 2.12
N PHE A 77 2.34 -6.69 2.82
CA PHE A 77 3.24 -6.02 3.77
C PHE A 77 3.58 -6.90 4.98
N ILE A 78 2.60 -7.64 5.51
CA ILE A 78 2.82 -8.63 6.58
C ILE A 78 3.83 -9.69 6.10
N TYR A 79 3.66 -10.19 4.87
CA TYR A 79 4.59 -11.15 4.28
C TYR A 79 6.02 -10.59 4.16
N TYR A 80 6.18 -9.34 3.71
CA TYR A 80 7.49 -8.69 3.63
C TYR A 80 8.14 -8.46 5.00
N LEU A 81 7.34 -8.10 6.02
CA LEU A 81 7.82 -7.96 7.39
C LEU A 81 8.30 -9.30 7.96
N TYR A 82 7.57 -10.39 7.67
CA TYR A 82 7.95 -11.74 8.09
C TYR A 82 9.26 -12.20 7.42
N LEU A 83 9.39 -12.06 6.10
CA LEU A 83 10.61 -12.45 5.39
C LEU A 83 11.82 -11.58 5.75
N GLY A 84 11.60 -10.28 5.98
CA GLY A 84 12.63 -9.32 6.36
C GLY A 84 12.89 -9.26 7.86
N PHE A 85 12.39 -10.22 8.64
CA PHE A 85 12.54 -10.20 10.09
C PHE A 85 14.00 -10.41 10.48
N VAL A 86 14.52 -9.45 11.24
CA VAL A 86 15.82 -9.52 11.90
C VAL A 86 15.66 -8.98 13.33
N PRO A 87 16.44 -9.46 14.31
CA PRO A 87 16.35 -9.05 15.71
C PRO A 87 16.99 -7.66 15.94
N LYS A 88 16.69 -6.71 15.06
CA LYS A 88 17.09 -5.30 15.11
C LYS A 88 16.07 -4.49 14.31
N VAL A 89 15.70 -3.32 14.82
CA VAL A 89 14.77 -2.44 14.10
C VAL A 89 15.51 -1.78 12.94
N THR A 90 15.05 -2.02 11.72
CA THR A 90 15.63 -1.43 10.50
C THR A 90 14.64 -0.48 9.83
N LEU A 91 15.16 0.50 9.09
CA LEU A 91 14.33 1.45 8.34
C LEU A 91 13.31 0.77 7.41
N PRO A 92 13.67 -0.26 6.60
CA PRO A 92 12.69 -0.94 5.75
C PRO A 92 11.54 -1.60 6.52
N GLN A 93 11.81 -2.16 7.71
CA GLN A 93 10.76 -2.73 8.56
C GLN A 93 9.80 -1.64 9.06
N VAL A 94 10.32 -0.50 9.51
CA VAL A 94 9.48 0.63 9.96
C VAL A 94 8.65 1.18 8.81
N LEU A 95 9.22 1.31 7.61
CA LEU A 95 8.49 1.75 6.42
C LEU A 95 7.39 0.76 6.03
N ASN A 96 7.67 -0.54 6.01
CA ASN A 96 6.65 -1.55 5.73
C ASN A 96 5.54 -1.56 6.80
N LEU A 97 5.88 -1.34 8.07
CA LEU A 97 4.90 -1.23 9.15
C LEU A 97 4.03 0.03 9.04
N LEU A 98 4.62 1.16 8.66
CA LEU A 98 3.89 2.40 8.38
C LEU A 98 2.89 2.20 7.24
N LEU A 99 3.33 1.60 6.14
CA LEU A 99 2.47 1.36 4.97
C LEU A 99 1.40 0.31 5.26
N LEU A 100 1.71 -0.70 6.08
CA LEU A 100 0.71 -1.62 6.61
C LEU A 100 -0.36 -0.86 7.41
N ALA A 101 0.02 0.06 8.30
CA ALA A 101 -0.94 0.87 9.05
C ALA A 101 -1.82 1.73 8.12
N VAL A 102 -1.25 2.27 7.04
CA VAL A 102 -2.02 2.99 6.01
C VAL A 102 -3.02 2.07 5.31
N CYS A 103 -2.61 0.86 4.93
CA CYS A 103 -3.50 -0.14 4.34
C CYS A 103 -4.63 -0.51 5.30
N LEU A 104 -4.32 -0.80 6.56
CA LEU A 104 -5.33 -1.13 7.57
C LEU A 104 -6.32 0.02 7.80
N ASN A 105 -5.86 1.27 7.75
CA ASN A 105 -6.75 2.44 7.81
C ASN A 105 -7.73 2.47 6.62
N PHE A 106 -7.27 2.24 5.39
CA PHE A 106 -8.16 2.16 4.22
C PHE A 106 -9.07 0.93 4.22
N MET A 107 -8.61 -0.19 4.79
CA MET A 107 -9.42 -1.39 4.97
C MET A 107 -10.56 -1.13 5.96
N ALA A 108 -10.27 -0.42 7.07
CA ALA A 108 -11.25 -0.12 8.11
C ALA A 108 -12.24 0.99 7.73
N SER A 109 -11.76 2.05 7.05
CA SER A 109 -12.58 3.23 6.75
C SER A 109 -13.15 3.25 5.32
N GLY A 110 -12.56 2.48 4.40
CA GLY A 110 -12.90 2.50 2.99
C GLY A 110 -12.63 3.88 2.36
N ASN A 111 -13.65 4.42 1.68
CA ASN A 111 -13.58 5.76 1.08
C ASN A 111 -14.01 6.88 2.06
N LYS A 112 -14.60 6.51 3.21
CA LYS A 112 -15.17 7.43 4.19
C LYS A 112 -14.32 7.56 5.43
#